data_AF-A0A7Y9MQB1-F1
#
_entry.id   AF-A0A7Y9MQB1-F1
#
_cell.length_a   1.000
_cell.length_b   1.000
_cell.length_c   1.000
_cell.angle_alpha   90.00
_cell.angle_beta   90.00
_cell.angle_gamma   90.00
#
_symmetry.space_group_name_H-M   'P 1'
#
loop_
_entity.id
_entity.type
_entity.pdbx_description
1 polymer ?
#
loop_
_entity_poly.entity_id
_entity_poly.type
_entity_poly.pdbx_seq_one_letter_code
_entity_poly.pdbx_strand_id
1 'polypeptide(L)'
;MSTAPLRETAAAQAGFPSVRLASYSGGLPVEVTLIAQLGAGAGDPLIAQACVRQRAHPSFHDALDEPSARLADTDFANGESTALFSFAVGANGHPFHRHAGHRMFTAITGSGGAQLRFCTASMAQLEQDPQHFLAALRHVDLPADCLFTVRFGGGTWHQFAPLRANAAHPAFFALSCHSDEAGGDLSPQVRERVMAGTADIATLTELLPEAVRALLASPQAQAVQVPTVRLSLSASPGSRRLAWCADLRARSGRLRQALGRWRHPPGFVALAPRLAAVRSLPQPVPGSLLWDELQAHDHQDSVRLRLQPHQLRQRGAHALMVALLEGFMQRRPLGVTWLMRIRNALVAPLRLRTSPLGCPVSSLLSPQRERLFAGRFPVLGQAHPAHDRRAQVLLGADDRHLVFRSCVGVDVAEDGSVELSLDTRVACRNWFGRLYMALIARGHRHYIAPAMLRAAAEALLAPVFDETTVDQAALGSAASQPR
;
A
#
# COMPACT_ATOMS: atom_id res chain seq x y z
N MET A 1 17.00 -10.85 -56.71
CA MET A 1 17.06 -12.26 -56.27
C MET A 1 16.23 -12.38 -54.99
N SER A 2 15.09 -13.06 -55.05
CA SER A 2 14.19 -13.24 -53.90
C SER A 2 14.83 -14.26 -52.95
N THR A 3 15.54 -13.78 -51.93
CA THR A 3 16.01 -14.63 -50.82
C THR A 3 14.79 -15.25 -50.16
N ALA A 4 14.67 -16.58 -50.25
CA ALA A 4 13.65 -17.34 -49.53
C ALA A 4 13.69 -16.95 -48.04
N PRO A 5 12.54 -16.75 -47.38
CA PRO A 5 12.54 -16.42 -45.96
C PRO A 5 13.25 -17.53 -45.19
N LEU A 6 14.25 -17.15 -44.39
CA LEU A 6 14.90 -18.04 -43.42
C LEU A 6 13.78 -18.73 -42.62
N ARG A 7 13.77 -20.07 -42.61
CA ARG A 7 12.78 -20.85 -41.86
C ARG A 7 12.83 -20.44 -40.40
N GLU A 8 11.71 -19.99 -39.85
CA GLU A 8 11.56 -19.82 -38.39
C GLU A 8 11.66 -21.20 -37.73
N THR A 9 12.77 -21.46 -37.04
CA THR A 9 12.95 -22.64 -36.20
C THR A 9 12.49 -22.32 -34.78
N ALA A 10 11.29 -22.75 -34.42
CA ALA A 10 10.79 -22.65 -33.05
C ALA A 10 11.11 -23.95 -32.29
N ALA A 11 11.91 -23.85 -31.23
CA ALA A 11 12.16 -24.95 -30.30
C ALA A 11 11.27 -24.78 -29.06
N ALA A 12 10.53 -25.82 -28.68
CA ALA A 12 9.78 -25.84 -27.44
C ALA A 12 10.75 -25.86 -26.25
N GLN A 13 10.52 -25.00 -25.25
CA GLN A 13 11.26 -24.98 -24.00
C GLN A 13 10.34 -25.46 -22.88
N ALA A 14 10.79 -26.40 -22.06
CA ALA A 14 10.02 -26.91 -20.91
C ALA A 14 10.01 -25.92 -19.74
N GLY A 15 11.07 -25.12 -19.60
CA GLY A 15 11.19 -24.05 -18.61
C GLY A 15 10.67 -22.71 -19.15
N PHE A 16 11.14 -21.62 -18.54
CA PHE A 16 10.83 -20.27 -18.99
C PHE A 16 11.40 -19.99 -20.39
N PRO A 17 10.56 -19.66 -21.39
CA PRO A 17 11.05 -19.25 -22.71
C PRO A 17 11.99 -18.04 -22.55
N SER A 18 13.25 -18.23 -22.91
CA SER A 18 14.29 -17.23 -22.71
C SER A 18 15.20 -17.10 -23.92
N VAL A 19 15.85 -15.94 -24.01
CA VAL A 19 16.92 -15.66 -24.97
C VAL A 19 18.08 -14.97 -24.26
N ARG A 20 19.30 -15.36 -24.64
CA ARG A 20 20.55 -14.73 -24.25
C ARG A 20 21.24 -14.21 -25.51
N LEU A 21 21.23 -12.89 -25.70
CA LEU A 21 21.90 -12.23 -26.82
C LEU A 21 23.34 -11.94 -26.42
N ALA A 22 24.29 -12.49 -27.17
CA ALA A 22 25.72 -12.22 -26.96
C ALA A 22 26.05 -10.76 -27.26
N SER A 23 26.95 -10.17 -26.46
CA SER A 23 27.40 -8.79 -26.69
C SER A 23 28.34 -8.71 -27.90
N TYR A 24 28.01 -7.81 -28.83
CA TYR A 24 28.81 -7.46 -30.00
C TYR A 24 30.20 -6.90 -29.64
N SER A 25 30.29 -6.02 -28.63
CA SER A 25 31.56 -5.39 -28.21
C SER A 25 32.27 -6.13 -27.06
N GLY A 26 31.80 -7.34 -26.70
CA GLY A 26 32.17 -7.98 -25.45
C GLY A 26 31.41 -7.43 -24.24
N GLY A 27 31.52 -8.08 -23.08
CA GLY A 27 30.80 -7.71 -21.85
C GLY A 27 29.57 -8.59 -21.57
N LEU A 28 28.66 -8.07 -20.73
CA LEU A 28 27.50 -8.84 -20.28
C LEU A 28 26.49 -9.05 -21.42
N PRO A 29 25.88 -10.25 -21.52
CA PRO A 29 24.82 -10.52 -22.47
C PRO A 29 23.55 -9.75 -22.11
N VAL A 30 22.67 -9.58 -23.10
CA VAL A 30 21.27 -9.21 -22.84
C VAL A 30 20.47 -10.49 -22.63
N GLU A 31 19.76 -10.57 -21.52
CA GLU A 31 18.92 -11.72 -21.17
C GLU A 31 17.46 -11.27 -21.06
N VAL A 32 16.58 -11.99 -21.75
CA VAL A 32 15.13 -11.75 -21.71
C VAL A 32 14.43 -13.07 -21.47
N THR A 33 13.56 -13.10 -20.45
CA THR A 33 12.88 -14.32 -20.01
C THR A 33 11.40 -14.07 -19.79
N LEU A 34 10.54 -14.89 -20.40
CA LEU A 34 9.11 -14.88 -20.14
C LEU A 34 8.79 -15.69 -18.87
N ILE A 35 8.01 -15.11 -17.96
CA ILE A 35 7.69 -15.73 -16.67
C ILE A 35 6.28 -16.30 -16.68
N ALA A 36 5.29 -15.47 -17.00
CA ALA A 36 3.89 -15.86 -16.88
C ALA A 36 3.00 -15.11 -17.88
N GLN A 37 1.88 -15.74 -18.21
CA GLN A 37 0.86 -15.18 -19.08
C GLN A 37 -0.31 -14.68 -18.22
N LEU A 38 -0.66 -13.40 -18.35
CA LEU A 38 -1.85 -12.84 -17.71
C LEU A 38 -3.11 -13.23 -18.50
N GLY A 39 -4.27 -13.02 -17.87
CA GLY A 39 -5.58 -13.14 -18.52
C GLY A 39 -5.69 -12.23 -19.75
N ALA A 40 -6.53 -12.61 -20.71
CA ALA A 40 -6.63 -11.88 -21.97
C ALA A 40 -7.10 -10.44 -21.79
N GLY A 41 -6.33 -9.49 -22.32
CA GLY A 41 -6.62 -8.05 -22.22
C GLY A 41 -6.34 -7.45 -20.84
N ALA A 42 -5.58 -8.15 -19.97
CA ALA A 42 -5.30 -7.67 -18.63
C ALA A 42 -4.15 -6.65 -18.56
N GLY A 43 -3.25 -6.63 -19.56
CA GLY A 43 -2.09 -5.75 -19.60
C GLY A 43 -2.47 -4.28 -19.61
N ASP A 44 -3.32 -3.84 -20.55
CA ASP A 44 -3.73 -2.44 -20.68
C ASP A 44 -4.34 -1.84 -19.40
N PRO A 45 -5.38 -2.44 -18.77
CA PRO A 45 -5.96 -1.88 -17.56
C PRO A 45 -4.99 -1.92 -16.37
N LEU A 46 -4.10 -2.90 -16.30
CA LEU A 46 -3.06 -2.95 -15.26
C LEU A 46 -2.09 -1.78 -15.41
N ILE A 47 -1.55 -1.58 -16.60
CA ILE A 47 -0.63 -0.49 -16.90
C ILE A 47 -1.31 0.86 -16.63
N ALA A 48 -2.55 1.05 -17.08
CA ALA A 48 -3.30 2.28 -16.83
C ALA A 48 -3.47 2.57 -15.32
N GLN A 49 -3.79 1.56 -14.51
CA GLN A 49 -3.90 1.73 -13.05
C GLN A 49 -2.55 2.02 -12.40
N ALA A 50 -1.47 1.38 -12.86
CA ALA A 50 -0.13 1.62 -12.36
C ALA A 50 0.33 3.05 -12.68
N CYS A 51 0.15 3.53 -13.92
CA CYS A 51 0.47 4.90 -14.32
C CYS A 51 -0.32 5.96 -13.55
N VAL A 52 -1.56 5.70 -13.13
CA VAL A 52 -2.31 6.63 -12.27
C VAL A 52 -1.63 6.78 -10.90
N ARG A 53 -1.20 5.67 -10.28
CA ARG A 53 -0.49 5.71 -8.99
C ARG A 53 0.91 6.28 -9.13
N GLN A 54 1.60 5.95 -10.20
CA GLN A 54 2.92 6.46 -10.52
C GLN A 54 2.91 8.00 -10.63
N ARG A 55 1.94 8.56 -11.36
CA ARG A 55 1.77 10.03 -11.49
C ARG A 55 1.44 10.73 -10.17
N ALA A 56 0.81 10.03 -9.24
CA ALA A 56 0.50 10.57 -7.92
C ALA A 56 1.67 10.40 -6.92
N HIS A 57 2.76 9.75 -7.33
CA HIS A 57 3.91 9.51 -6.45
C HIS A 57 4.76 10.79 -6.29
N PRO A 58 5.26 11.12 -5.08
CA PRO A 58 6.03 12.36 -4.86
C PRO A 58 7.30 12.48 -5.71
N SER A 59 7.95 11.36 -6.03
CA SER A 59 9.15 11.30 -6.86
C SER A 59 8.86 11.10 -8.36
N PHE A 60 7.64 11.41 -8.81
CA PHE A 60 7.26 11.28 -10.22
C PHE A 60 8.03 12.25 -11.12
N HIS A 61 8.56 11.72 -12.21
CA HIS A 61 9.24 12.51 -13.25
C HIS A 61 8.86 11.99 -14.64
N ASP A 62 8.33 12.89 -15.48
CA ASP A 62 7.93 12.59 -16.86
C ASP A 62 8.95 13.20 -17.83
N ALA A 63 9.86 12.36 -18.33
CA ALA A 63 10.89 12.77 -19.28
C ALA A 63 11.22 11.64 -20.24
N LEU A 64 11.71 12.01 -21.44
CA LEU A 64 12.19 11.08 -22.47
C LEU A 64 11.17 10.02 -22.90
N ASP A 65 9.87 10.35 -22.89
CA ASP A 65 8.77 9.41 -23.16
C ASP A 65 8.79 8.15 -22.24
N GLU A 66 9.41 8.30 -21.06
CA GLU A 66 9.58 7.26 -20.05
C GLU A 66 9.19 7.81 -18.67
N PRO A 67 7.88 8.00 -18.41
CA PRO A 67 7.40 8.43 -17.10
C PRO A 67 7.84 7.44 -16.03
N SER A 68 8.49 7.96 -14.99
CA SER A 68 9.13 7.17 -13.95
C SER A 68 8.83 7.71 -12.55
N ALA A 69 8.97 6.85 -11.54
CA ALA A 69 8.94 7.25 -10.14
C ALA A 69 9.85 6.35 -9.31
N ARG A 70 10.66 6.93 -8.44
CA ARG A 70 11.52 6.21 -7.51
C ARG A 70 10.70 5.71 -6.31
N LEU A 71 10.55 4.40 -6.20
CA LEU A 71 9.73 3.72 -5.18
C LEU A 71 10.50 3.37 -3.92
N ALA A 72 11.82 3.21 -4.03
CA ALA A 72 12.73 3.01 -2.89
C ALA A 72 14.03 3.79 -3.14
N ASP A 73 14.44 4.54 -2.12
CA ASP A 73 15.66 5.35 -2.11
C ASP A 73 16.88 4.50 -1.71
N THR A 74 18.06 4.96 -2.12
CA THR A 74 19.35 4.49 -1.61
C THR A 74 19.55 4.95 -0.17
N ASP A 75 20.36 4.23 0.61
CA ASP A 75 20.83 4.64 1.92
C ASP A 75 22.35 4.43 2.02
N PHE A 76 23.09 5.32 1.34
CA PHE A 76 24.56 5.26 1.30
C PHE A 76 25.19 5.39 2.69
N ALA A 77 24.55 6.06 3.63
CA ALA A 77 25.05 6.21 5.00
C ALA A 77 25.12 4.85 5.72
N ASN A 78 24.20 3.94 5.39
CA ASN A 78 24.18 2.56 5.89
C ASN A 78 24.73 1.53 4.89
N GLY A 79 25.37 1.98 3.80
CA GLY A 79 25.99 1.10 2.80
C GLY A 79 25.01 0.46 1.81
N GLU A 80 23.79 0.98 1.67
CA GLU A 80 22.78 0.52 0.72
C GLU A 80 22.77 1.42 -0.52
N SER A 81 23.17 0.89 -1.68
CA SER A 81 23.19 1.63 -2.95
C SER A 81 22.12 1.19 -3.93
N THR A 82 21.24 0.26 -3.54
CA THR A 82 20.14 -0.20 -4.38
C THR A 82 19.04 0.86 -4.45
N ALA A 83 18.49 1.06 -5.64
CA ALA A 83 17.29 1.85 -5.84
C ALA A 83 16.25 1.06 -6.64
N LEU A 84 14.97 1.33 -6.36
CA LEU A 84 13.85 0.74 -7.10
C LEU A 84 13.07 1.85 -7.80
N PHE A 85 12.95 1.73 -9.12
CA PHE A 85 12.16 2.63 -9.94
C PHE A 85 10.98 1.90 -10.57
N SER A 86 9.89 2.62 -10.74
CA SER A 86 8.87 2.27 -11.74
C SER A 86 9.10 3.08 -13.00
N PHE A 87 8.82 2.50 -14.16
CA PHE A 87 8.75 3.23 -15.42
C PHE A 87 7.68 2.62 -16.35
N ALA A 88 7.14 3.44 -17.25
CA ALA A 88 6.16 2.98 -18.22
C ALA A 88 6.61 3.33 -19.64
N VAL A 89 6.32 2.44 -20.58
CA VAL A 89 6.58 2.66 -22.01
C VAL A 89 5.24 2.73 -22.73
N GLY A 90 4.93 3.91 -23.26
CA GLY A 90 3.65 4.23 -23.88
C GLY A 90 3.45 3.57 -25.25
N ALA A 91 2.37 3.99 -25.94
CA ALA A 91 2.03 3.49 -27.28
C ALA A 91 2.98 4.01 -28.39
N ASN A 92 3.83 4.97 -28.08
CA ASN A 92 4.82 5.53 -29.00
C ASN A 92 6.22 4.93 -28.79
N GLY A 93 6.41 4.12 -27.75
CA GLY A 93 7.74 3.72 -27.30
C GLY A 93 8.50 4.89 -26.65
N HIS A 94 9.82 4.74 -26.55
CA HIS A 94 10.74 5.78 -26.09
C HIS A 94 11.95 5.87 -27.04
N PRO A 95 12.73 6.97 -27.03
CA PRO A 95 13.92 7.07 -27.86
C PRO A 95 15.01 6.07 -27.42
N PHE A 96 15.86 5.69 -28.36
CA PHE A 96 17.05 4.90 -28.03
C PHE A 96 17.95 5.65 -27.07
N HIS A 97 18.36 4.97 -26.01
CA HIS A 97 19.24 5.52 -25.00
C HIS A 97 20.04 4.43 -24.30
N ARG A 98 20.96 4.82 -23.42
CA ARG A 98 21.75 3.93 -22.57
C ARG A 98 21.85 4.48 -21.15
N HIS A 99 22.25 3.61 -20.23
CA HIS A 99 22.65 3.99 -18.87
C HIS A 99 24.04 3.47 -18.56
N ALA A 100 24.78 4.17 -17.71
CA ALA A 100 26.11 3.75 -17.27
C ALA A 100 26.07 2.48 -16.40
N GLY A 101 25.08 2.38 -15.52
CA GLY A 101 24.87 1.22 -14.65
C GLY A 101 24.19 0.05 -15.36
N HIS A 102 24.38 -1.16 -14.84
CA HIS A 102 23.61 -2.31 -15.28
C HIS A 102 22.13 -2.14 -14.89
N ARG A 103 21.24 -2.80 -15.63
CA ARG A 103 19.79 -2.73 -15.38
C ARG A 103 19.20 -4.12 -15.33
N MET A 104 18.36 -4.34 -14.32
CA MET A 104 17.50 -5.50 -14.22
C MET A 104 16.07 -5.02 -13.95
N PHE A 105 15.13 -5.43 -14.78
CA PHE A 105 13.74 -5.04 -14.57
C PHE A 105 12.78 -6.19 -14.82
N THR A 106 11.66 -6.11 -14.13
CA THR A 106 10.51 -6.99 -14.32
C THR A 106 9.36 -6.15 -14.84
N ALA A 107 8.70 -6.62 -15.89
CA ALA A 107 7.71 -5.83 -16.60
C ALA A 107 6.52 -6.66 -17.05
N ILE A 108 5.39 -5.96 -17.26
CA ILE A 108 4.16 -6.53 -17.78
C ILE A 108 3.82 -5.85 -19.09
N THR A 109 3.73 -6.62 -20.18
CA THR A 109 3.35 -6.09 -21.49
C THR A 109 1.89 -5.67 -21.54
N GLY A 110 1.61 -4.66 -22.35
CA GLY A 110 0.25 -4.30 -22.72
C GLY A 110 -0.40 -5.39 -23.58
N SER A 111 -1.67 -5.20 -23.87
CA SER A 111 -2.47 -6.19 -24.60
C SER A 111 -2.15 -6.27 -26.10
N GLY A 112 -1.23 -5.44 -26.58
CA GLY A 112 -0.64 -5.51 -27.93
C GLY A 112 0.74 -6.19 -28.01
N GLY A 113 1.37 -6.52 -26.88
CA GLY A 113 2.76 -6.99 -26.84
C GLY A 113 3.79 -5.88 -27.02
N ALA A 114 5.06 -6.23 -26.90
CA ALA A 114 6.17 -5.28 -26.97
C ALA A 114 7.31 -5.81 -27.86
N GLN A 115 8.07 -4.90 -28.43
CA GLN A 115 9.34 -5.18 -29.08
C GLN A 115 10.45 -4.50 -28.30
N LEU A 116 11.43 -5.29 -27.88
CA LEU A 116 12.65 -4.80 -27.25
C LEU A 116 13.77 -4.74 -28.28
N ARG A 117 14.47 -3.63 -28.35
CA ARG A 117 15.57 -3.41 -29.29
C ARG A 117 16.84 -3.13 -28.50
N PHE A 118 17.91 -3.85 -28.82
CA PHE A 118 19.19 -3.74 -28.14
C PHE A 118 20.32 -3.60 -29.15
N CYS A 119 21.28 -2.73 -28.84
CA CYS A 119 22.55 -2.62 -29.52
C CYS A 119 23.66 -2.57 -28.47
N THR A 120 24.58 -3.54 -28.55
CA THR A 120 25.70 -3.67 -27.61
C THR A 120 27.02 -3.28 -28.30
N ALA A 121 26.99 -2.33 -29.24
CA ALA A 121 28.21 -1.72 -29.78
C ALA A 121 28.72 -0.69 -28.76
N SER A 122 30.04 -0.65 -28.55
CA SER A 122 30.65 0.31 -27.63
C SER A 122 30.67 1.72 -28.23
N MET A 123 30.79 2.75 -27.39
CA MET A 123 30.92 4.13 -27.89
C MET A 123 32.13 4.33 -28.79
N ALA A 124 33.28 3.75 -28.42
CA ALA A 124 34.48 3.82 -29.25
C ALA A 124 34.26 3.22 -30.65
N GLN A 125 33.48 2.13 -30.76
CA GLN A 125 33.12 1.57 -32.07
C GLN A 125 32.16 2.47 -32.85
N LEU A 126 31.16 3.06 -32.19
CA LEU A 126 30.20 3.94 -32.84
C LEU A 126 30.83 5.26 -33.34
N GLU A 127 31.82 5.78 -32.61
CA GLU A 127 32.60 6.96 -33.02
C GLU A 127 33.52 6.66 -34.20
N GLN A 128 34.05 5.43 -34.28
CA GLN A 128 34.86 4.97 -35.41
C GLN A 128 34.02 4.74 -36.67
N ASP A 129 32.90 4.01 -36.53
CA ASP A 129 31.98 3.75 -37.63
C ASP A 129 30.53 3.55 -37.09
N PRO A 130 29.60 4.48 -37.38
CA PRO A 130 28.19 4.35 -37.01
C PRO A 130 27.51 3.06 -37.52
N GLN A 131 28.02 2.42 -38.58
CA GLN A 131 27.48 1.16 -39.11
C GLN A 131 27.55 0.01 -38.10
N HIS A 132 28.46 0.07 -37.11
CA HIS A 132 28.48 -0.88 -36.01
C HIS A 132 27.14 -0.93 -35.27
N PHE A 133 26.37 0.16 -35.24
CA PHE A 133 25.05 0.16 -34.63
C PHE A 133 24.10 -0.80 -35.34
N LEU A 134 24.00 -0.74 -36.67
CA LEU A 134 23.12 -1.60 -37.46
C LEU A 134 23.58 -3.06 -37.40
N ALA A 135 24.89 -3.31 -37.41
CA ALA A 135 25.47 -4.65 -37.30
C ALA A 135 25.19 -5.31 -35.94
N ALA A 136 25.21 -4.52 -34.86
CA ALA A 136 25.00 -4.98 -33.49
C ALA A 136 23.52 -5.00 -33.07
N LEU A 137 22.61 -4.40 -33.85
CA LEU A 137 21.19 -4.29 -33.51
C LEU A 137 20.52 -5.68 -33.48
N ARG A 138 19.78 -5.95 -32.39
CA ARG A 138 19.00 -7.18 -32.19
C ARG A 138 17.62 -6.84 -31.64
N HIS A 139 16.61 -7.60 -32.05
CA HIS A 139 15.25 -7.44 -31.55
C HIS A 139 14.77 -8.67 -30.77
N VAL A 140 13.93 -8.42 -29.77
CA VAL A 140 13.18 -9.46 -29.05
C VAL A 140 11.70 -9.08 -29.05
N ASP A 141 10.87 -9.88 -29.70
CA ASP A 141 9.42 -9.71 -29.69
C ASP A 141 8.80 -10.47 -28.50
N LEU A 142 7.97 -9.77 -27.74
CA LEU A 142 7.27 -10.28 -26.57
C LEU A 142 5.77 -10.37 -26.82
N PRO A 143 5.09 -11.42 -26.29
CA PRO A 143 3.66 -11.56 -26.45
C PRO A 143 2.90 -10.51 -25.63
N ALA A 144 1.63 -10.32 -25.99
CA ALA A 144 0.70 -9.50 -25.22
C ALA A 144 0.40 -10.08 -23.84
N ASP A 145 0.09 -9.21 -22.87
CA ASP A 145 -0.31 -9.54 -21.50
C ASP A 145 0.61 -10.56 -20.80
N CYS A 146 1.93 -10.37 -20.86
CA CYS A 146 2.88 -11.28 -20.21
C CYS A 146 3.75 -10.58 -19.18
N LEU A 147 4.10 -11.31 -18.12
CA LEU A 147 5.14 -10.95 -17.16
C LEU A 147 6.48 -11.46 -17.72
N PHE A 148 7.48 -10.59 -17.78
CA PHE A 148 8.81 -10.92 -18.26
C PHE A 148 9.89 -10.19 -17.46
N THR A 149 11.12 -10.70 -17.54
CA THR A 149 12.30 -10.06 -16.95
C THR A 149 13.33 -9.76 -18.02
N VAL A 150 14.09 -8.69 -17.80
CA VAL A 150 15.19 -8.28 -18.65
C VAL A 150 16.40 -7.97 -17.78
N ARG A 151 17.58 -8.38 -18.24
CA ARG A 151 18.86 -7.99 -17.66
C ARG A 151 19.83 -7.61 -18.77
N PHE A 152 20.50 -6.47 -18.64
CA PHE A 152 21.60 -6.09 -19.52
C PHE A 152 22.66 -5.27 -18.79
N GLY A 153 23.88 -5.29 -19.32
CA GLY A 153 25.00 -4.53 -18.79
C GLY A 153 24.89 -3.03 -19.08
N GLY A 154 25.57 -2.24 -18.26
CA GLY A 154 25.75 -0.81 -18.50
C GLY A 154 26.37 -0.54 -19.87
N GLY A 155 26.00 0.60 -20.47
CA GLY A 155 26.42 0.99 -21.80
C GLY A 155 25.60 0.38 -22.95
N THR A 156 24.67 -0.53 -22.67
CA THR A 156 23.79 -1.11 -23.71
C THR A 156 22.79 -0.08 -24.22
N TRP A 157 22.84 0.19 -25.52
CA TRP A 157 21.83 1.00 -26.21
C TRP A 157 20.55 0.20 -26.34
N HIS A 158 19.42 0.79 -25.92
CA HIS A 158 18.15 0.10 -26.00
C HIS A 158 16.99 1.05 -26.31
N GLN A 159 15.97 0.47 -26.93
CA GLN A 159 14.69 1.12 -27.22
C GLN A 159 13.58 0.08 -27.04
N PHE A 160 12.52 0.49 -26.37
CA PHE A 160 11.33 -0.31 -26.19
C PHE A 160 10.13 0.36 -26.86
N ALA A 161 9.33 -0.44 -27.56
CA ALA A 161 8.17 0.02 -28.29
C ALA A 161 7.07 -1.05 -28.30
N PRO A 162 5.81 -0.67 -28.60
CA PRO A 162 4.77 -1.67 -28.84
C PRO A 162 5.12 -2.56 -30.03
N LEU A 163 4.68 -3.82 -29.98
CA LEU A 163 4.99 -4.80 -31.04
C LEU A 163 4.42 -4.40 -32.41
N ARG A 164 3.25 -3.74 -32.41
CA ARG A 164 2.61 -3.19 -33.61
C ARG A 164 2.53 -1.67 -33.46
N ALA A 165 3.15 -0.94 -34.38
CA ALA A 165 3.02 0.51 -34.45
C ALA A 165 1.54 0.91 -34.56
N ASN A 166 1.16 2.01 -33.92
CA ASN A 166 -0.21 2.57 -33.94
C ASN A 166 -1.31 1.63 -33.41
N ALA A 167 -0.97 0.57 -32.66
CA ALA A 167 -1.96 -0.38 -32.15
C ALA A 167 -2.80 0.16 -30.96
N ALA A 168 -2.53 1.39 -30.49
CA ALA A 168 -3.18 2.03 -29.34
C ALA A 168 -3.07 1.21 -28.03
N HIS A 169 -2.01 0.41 -27.90
CA HIS A 169 -1.66 -0.33 -26.69
C HIS A 169 -0.34 0.21 -26.14
N PRO A 170 -0.19 0.40 -24.82
CA PRO A 170 1.13 0.65 -24.22
C PRO A 170 2.03 -0.57 -24.44
N ALA A 171 3.35 -0.36 -24.50
CA ALA A 171 4.29 -1.47 -24.61
C ALA A 171 4.33 -2.27 -23.31
N PHE A 172 4.65 -1.62 -22.18
CA PHE A 172 4.65 -2.24 -20.85
C PHE A 172 4.74 -1.23 -19.70
N PHE A 173 4.52 -1.73 -18.48
CA PHE A 173 4.90 -1.07 -17.22
C PHE A 173 5.92 -1.96 -16.50
N ALA A 174 6.93 -1.35 -15.87
CA ALA A 174 8.08 -2.06 -15.34
C ALA A 174 8.50 -1.56 -13.96
N LEU A 175 9.11 -2.48 -13.20
CA LEU A 175 9.87 -2.21 -11.99
C LEU A 175 11.35 -2.48 -12.30
N SER A 176 12.16 -1.42 -12.30
CA SER A 176 13.60 -1.46 -12.52
C SER A 176 14.32 -1.45 -11.18
N CYS A 177 15.08 -2.50 -10.92
CA CYS A 177 16.02 -2.53 -9.81
C CYS A 177 17.39 -2.11 -10.32
N HIS A 178 17.92 -1.05 -9.72
CA HIS A 178 19.29 -0.62 -9.91
C HIS A 178 20.07 -1.19 -8.72
N SER A 179 20.85 -2.25 -8.92
CA SER A 179 21.55 -2.88 -7.78
C SER A 179 22.73 -2.07 -7.26
N ASP A 180 23.15 -1.06 -8.01
CA ASP A 180 24.06 -0.02 -7.55
C ASP A 180 23.79 1.29 -8.32
N GLU A 181 23.16 2.26 -7.67
CA GLU A 181 22.82 3.56 -8.27
C GLU A 181 24.07 4.39 -8.59
N ALA A 182 25.17 4.18 -7.84
CA ALA A 182 26.45 4.83 -8.07
C ALA A 182 27.36 4.04 -9.03
N GLY A 183 26.88 2.89 -9.53
CA GLY A 183 27.64 1.97 -10.36
C GLY A 183 27.80 2.42 -11.82
N GLY A 184 28.93 2.06 -12.41
CA GLY A 184 29.28 2.39 -13.81
C GLY A 184 30.10 3.67 -13.94
N ASP A 185 30.33 4.08 -15.18
CA ASP A 185 31.13 5.26 -15.51
C ASP A 185 30.26 6.52 -15.48
N LEU A 186 30.05 7.07 -14.28
CA LEU A 186 29.27 8.27 -14.05
C LEU A 186 30.16 9.52 -14.08
N SER A 187 29.70 10.58 -14.76
CA SER A 187 30.36 11.88 -14.67
C SER A 187 30.36 12.40 -13.22
N PRO A 188 31.34 13.24 -12.82
CA PRO A 188 31.41 13.75 -11.45
C PRO A 188 30.12 14.45 -10.99
N GLN A 189 29.47 15.20 -11.89
CA GLN A 189 28.22 15.91 -11.63
C GLN A 189 27.04 14.94 -11.41
N VAL A 190 26.95 13.89 -12.22
CA VAL A 190 25.89 12.87 -12.06
C VAL A 190 26.11 12.08 -10.78
N ARG A 191 27.36 11.73 -10.45
CA ARG A 191 27.71 11.05 -9.20
C ARG A 191 27.30 11.87 -7.98
N GLU A 192 27.55 13.17 -7.98
CA GLU A 192 27.13 14.05 -6.88
C GLU A 192 25.60 14.05 -6.71
N ARG A 193 24.85 14.12 -7.80
CA ARG A 193 23.37 14.05 -7.77
C ARG A 193 22.85 12.70 -7.25
N VAL A 194 23.50 11.59 -7.62
CA VAL A 194 23.19 10.25 -7.10
C VAL A 194 23.42 10.20 -5.60
N MET A 195 24.58 10.65 -5.13
CA MET A 195 24.91 10.66 -3.70
C MET A 195 23.97 11.57 -2.89
N ALA A 196 23.48 12.66 -3.51
CA ALA A 196 22.49 13.54 -2.91
C ALA A 196 21.05 13.01 -2.98
N GLY A 197 20.81 11.85 -3.60
CA GLY A 197 19.47 11.29 -3.77
C GLY A 197 18.56 12.09 -4.71
N THR A 198 19.12 12.91 -5.61
CA THR A 198 18.38 13.78 -6.55
C THR A 198 18.49 13.32 -8.01
N ALA A 199 19.14 12.19 -8.25
CA ALA A 199 19.17 11.54 -9.56
C ALA A 199 17.86 10.78 -9.83
N ASP A 200 17.45 10.82 -11.10
CA ASP A 200 16.34 10.08 -11.67
C ASP A 200 16.82 9.32 -12.92
N ILE A 201 15.93 8.53 -13.53
CA ILE A 201 16.28 7.74 -14.74
C ILE A 201 16.81 8.67 -15.85
N ALA A 202 16.16 9.80 -16.09
CA ALA A 202 16.55 10.74 -17.15
C ALA A 202 17.97 11.30 -16.94
N THR A 203 18.35 11.58 -15.70
CA THR A 203 19.69 12.04 -15.31
C THR A 203 20.76 10.99 -15.59
N LEU A 204 20.40 9.70 -15.50
CA LEU A 204 21.25 8.56 -15.78
C LEU A 204 21.17 8.08 -17.23
N THR A 205 20.54 8.87 -18.10
CA THR A 205 20.23 8.48 -19.47
C THR A 205 21.05 9.29 -20.48
N GLU A 206 21.70 8.59 -21.39
CA GLU A 206 22.39 9.18 -22.54
C GLU A 206 21.68 8.80 -23.83
N LEU A 207 21.39 9.80 -24.67
CA LEU A 207 20.74 9.60 -25.97
C LEU A 207 21.76 9.26 -27.06
N LEU A 208 21.28 8.68 -28.16
CA LEU A 208 22.13 8.31 -29.30
C LEU A 208 22.88 9.52 -29.89
N PRO A 209 24.14 9.33 -30.30
CA PRO A 209 24.89 10.32 -31.09
C PRO A 209 24.16 10.68 -32.39
N GLU A 210 24.32 11.93 -32.84
CA GLU A 210 23.66 12.45 -34.06
C GLU A 210 23.97 11.59 -35.30
N ALA A 211 25.23 11.16 -35.47
CA ALA A 211 25.63 10.33 -36.60
C ALA A 211 24.85 9.01 -36.68
N VAL A 212 24.59 8.38 -35.52
CA VAL A 212 23.81 7.13 -35.44
C VAL A 212 22.33 7.41 -35.65
N ARG A 213 21.79 8.51 -35.12
CA ARG A 213 20.41 8.93 -35.37
C ARG A 213 20.15 9.19 -36.86
N ALA A 214 21.06 9.87 -37.54
CA ALA A 214 20.99 10.11 -38.98
C ALA A 214 21.05 8.79 -39.77
N LEU A 215 21.92 7.86 -39.36
CA LEU A 215 21.98 6.53 -39.97
C LEU A 215 20.66 5.76 -39.79
N LEU A 216 20.05 5.77 -38.61
CA LEU A 216 18.76 5.12 -38.36
C LEU A 216 17.61 5.70 -39.17
N ALA A 217 17.66 6.99 -39.50
CA ALA A 217 16.68 7.65 -40.37
C ALA A 217 16.90 7.33 -41.86
N SER A 218 18.05 6.76 -42.24
CA SER A 218 18.41 6.53 -43.63
C SER A 218 17.62 5.39 -44.29
N PRO A 219 17.45 5.41 -45.62
CA PRO A 219 16.87 4.28 -46.36
C PRO A 219 17.65 2.97 -46.16
N GLN A 220 18.96 3.07 -45.91
CA GLN A 220 19.81 1.91 -45.65
C GLN A 220 19.33 1.18 -44.39
N ALA A 221 19.10 1.90 -43.28
CA ALA A 221 18.62 1.29 -42.04
C ALA A 221 17.24 0.63 -42.20
N GLN A 222 16.36 1.20 -43.02
CA GLN A 222 15.04 0.63 -43.32
C GLN A 222 15.12 -0.67 -44.13
N ALA A 223 16.19 -0.86 -44.91
CA ALA A 223 16.39 -2.06 -45.73
C ALA A 223 17.09 -3.20 -44.96
N VAL A 224 17.70 -2.93 -43.80
CA VAL A 224 18.40 -3.96 -43.01
C VAL A 224 17.41 -4.93 -42.38
N GLN A 225 17.61 -6.22 -42.62
CA GLN A 225 16.92 -7.26 -41.87
C GLN A 225 17.59 -7.45 -40.51
N VAL A 226 16.93 -6.95 -39.46
CA VAL A 226 17.43 -7.07 -38.09
C VAL A 226 17.13 -8.47 -37.53
N PRO A 227 18.13 -9.20 -37.01
CA PRO A 227 17.88 -10.47 -36.34
C PRO A 227 16.91 -10.30 -35.17
N THR A 228 15.78 -11.02 -35.24
CA THR A 228 14.67 -10.90 -34.30
C THR A 228 14.37 -12.24 -33.66
N VAL A 229 14.36 -12.29 -32.33
CA VAL A 229 13.95 -13.48 -31.58
C VAL A 229 12.53 -13.28 -31.06
N ARG A 230 11.64 -14.24 -31.33
CA ARG A 230 10.23 -14.18 -30.92
C ARG A 230 9.99 -15.11 -29.75
N LEU A 231 9.60 -14.58 -28.60
CA LEU A 231 9.23 -15.37 -27.44
C LEU A 231 7.71 -15.55 -27.36
N SER A 232 7.26 -16.68 -26.82
CA SER A 232 5.83 -16.99 -26.67
C SER A 232 5.61 -18.02 -25.57
N LEU A 233 4.48 -17.93 -24.85
CA LEU A 233 4.10 -18.89 -23.81
C LEU A 233 3.03 -19.90 -24.24
N SER A 234 2.08 -19.50 -25.09
CA SER A 234 0.84 -20.27 -25.31
C SER A 234 0.83 -21.13 -26.58
N ALA A 235 1.64 -20.78 -27.56
CA ALA A 235 1.69 -21.40 -28.88
C ALA A 235 3.00 -21.01 -29.57
N SER A 236 3.47 -21.82 -30.52
CA SER A 236 4.66 -21.53 -31.31
C SER A 236 4.59 -20.14 -31.96
N PRO A 237 5.70 -19.38 -32.02
CA PRO A 237 5.85 -18.23 -32.90
C PRO A 237 5.44 -18.59 -34.34
N GLY A 238 4.83 -17.63 -35.04
CA GLY A 238 4.33 -17.82 -36.41
C GLY A 238 3.04 -18.66 -36.55
N SER A 239 2.54 -19.28 -35.47
CA SER A 239 1.33 -20.12 -35.55
C SER A 239 0.03 -19.31 -35.64
N ARG A 240 -0.98 -19.87 -36.33
CA ARG A 240 -2.34 -19.28 -36.40
C ARG A 240 -2.99 -19.14 -35.01
N ARG A 241 -2.71 -20.09 -34.11
CA ARG A 241 -3.18 -20.05 -32.72
C ARG A 241 -2.64 -18.82 -31.99
N LEU A 242 -1.34 -18.54 -32.14
CA LEU A 242 -0.73 -17.35 -31.53
C LEU A 242 -1.37 -16.06 -32.07
N ALA A 243 -1.57 -15.98 -33.39
CA ALA A 243 -2.20 -14.83 -34.02
C ALA A 243 -3.63 -14.58 -33.51
N TRP A 244 -4.45 -15.64 -33.42
CA TRP A 244 -5.81 -15.54 -32.88
C TRP A 244 -5.82 -15.10 -31.41
N CYS A 245 -4.94 -15.68 -30.57
CA CYS A 245 -4.80 -15.27 -29.18
C CYS A 245 -4.36 -13.80 -29.06
N ALA A 246 -3.42 -13.34 -29.89
CA ALA A 246 -2.97 -11.95 -29.90
C ALA A 246 -4.11 -10.97 -30.24
N ASP A 247 -4.91 -11.29 -31.26
CA ASP A 247 -6.06 -10.45 -31.65
C ASP A 247 -7.15 -10.41 -30.57
N LEU A 248 -7.43 -11.55 -29.92
CA LEU A 248 -8.38 -11.62 -28.81
C LEU A 248 -7.90 -10.79 -27.60
N ARG A 249 -6.60 -10.86 -27.27
CA ARG A 249 -5.98 -10.07 -26.22
C ARG A 249 -6.07 -8.58 -26.52
N ALA A 250 -5.69 -8.16 -27.73
CA ALA A 250 -5.73 -6.75 -28.14
C ALA A 250 -7.16 -6.18 -28.04
N ARG A 251 -8.17 -6.89 -28.57
CA ARG A 251 -9.57 -6.44 -28.50
C ARG A 251 -10.09 -6.38 -27.05
N SER A 252 -9.81 -7.42 -26.26
CA SER A 252 -10.17 -7.46 -24.83
C SER A 252 -9.51 -6.31 -24.05
N GLY A 253 -8.24 -6.03 -24.32
CA GLY A 253 -7.47 -4.95 -23.67
C GLY A 253 -8.12 -3.59 -23.85
N ARG A 254 -8.47 -3.22 -25.09
CA ARG A 254 -9.16 -1.96 -25.39
C ARG A 254 -10.49 -1.83 -24.66
N LEU A 255 -11.30 -2.90 -24.68
CA LEU A 255 -12.60 -2.92 -24.00
C LEU A 255 -12.43 -2.74 -22.48
N ARG A 256 -11.52 -3.51 -21.87
CA ARG A 256 -11.26 -3.45 -20.43
C ARG A 256 -10.65 -2.12 -20.01
N GLN A 257 -9.78 -1.53 -20.84
CA GLN A 257 -9.23 -0.21 -20.59
C GLN A 257 -10.32 0.87 -20.64
N ALA A 258 -11.22 0.82 -21.63
CA ALA A 258 -12.33 1.76 -21.73
C ALA A 258 -13.26 1.68 -20.50
N LEU A 259 -13.60 0.47 -20.05
CA LEU A 259 -14.38 0.25 -18.82
C LEU A 259 -13.62 0.68 -17.55
N GLY A 260 -12.30 0.48 -17.53
CA GLY A 260 -11.44 0.84 -16.41
C GLY A 260 -11.29 2.33 -16.18
N ARG A 261 -11.42 3.16 -17.23
CA ARG A 261 -11.39 4.64 -17.10
C ARG A 261 -12.48 5.19 -16.17
N TRP A 262 -13.57 4.44 -15.98
CA TRP A 262 -14.69 4.85 -15.14
C TRP A 262 -14.49 4.46 -13.66
N ARG A 263 -13.44 3.68 -13.36
CA ARG A 263 -13.16 3.13 -12.03
C ARG A 263 -11.66 3.08 -11.77
N HIS A 264 -11.15 4.11 -11.09
CA HIS A 264 -9.82 4.09 -10.48
C HIS A 264 -9.98 4.00 -8.96
N PRO A 265 -10.18 2.79 -8.39
CA PRO A 265 -10.30 2.65 -6.95
C PRO A 265 -8.99 3.09 -6.28
N PRO A 266 -9.06 3.85 -5.17
CA PRO A 266 -7.86 4.24 -4.44
C PRO A 266 -7.13 3.02 -3.88
N GLY A 267 -5.82 3.19 -3.62
CA GLY A 267 -5.10 2.27 -2.76
C GLY A 267 -5.50 2.49 -1.30
N PHE A 268 -5.41 1.44 -0.48
CA PHE A 268 -5.72 1.52 0.95
C PHE A 268 -4.55 0.97 1.76
N VAL A 269 -4.13 1.72 2.77
CA VAL A 269 -3.21 1.26 3.81
C VAL A 269 -4.00 1.26 5.11
N ALA A 270 -4.06 0.12 5.79
CA ALA A 270 -4.77 -0.01 7.06
C ALA A 270 -3.81 -0.49 8.14
N LEU A 271 -3.68 0.28 9.21
CA LEU A 271 -3.06 -0.19 10.43
C LEU A 271 -4.11 -0.92 11.27
N ALA A 272 -3.93 -2.22 11.46
CA ALA A 272 -4.80 -3.00 12.33
C ALA A 272 -4.03 -3.39 13.60
N PRO A 273 -4.06 -2.55 14.66
CA PRO A 273 -3.43 -2.94 15.92
C PRO A 273 -4.11 -4.20 16.45
N ARG A 274 -3.35 -5.29 16.58
CA ARG A 274 -3.82 -6.51 17.24
C ARG A 274 -3.77 -6.30 18.75
N LEU A 275 -4.78 -5.63 19.28
CA LEU A 275 -5.05 -5.63 20.71
C LEU A 275 -5.29 -7.06 21.18
N ALA A 276 -4.73 -7.42 22.34
CA ALA A 276 -4.92 -8.72 22.98
C ALA A 276 -6.42 -9.05 23.13
N ALA A 277 -6.74 -10.34 23.25
CA ALA A 277 -8.11 -10.77 23.48
C ALA A 277 -8.62 -10.18 24.80
N VAL A 278 -9.76 -9.50 24.72
CA VAL A 278 -10.45 -8.98 25.91
C VAL A 278 -11.02 -10.16 26.69
N ARG A 279 -10.81 -10.17 28.02
CA ARG A 279 -11.31 -11.21 28.91
C ARG A 279 -12.53 -10.69 29.67
N SER A 280 -13.66 -11.40 29.59
CA SER A 280 -14.89 -11.04 30.32
C SER A 280 -15.08 -11.91 31.56
N LEU A 281 -14.98 -11.30 32.72
CA LEU A 281 -15.22 -11.93 34.02
C LEU A 281 -16.63 -11.62 34.56
N PRO A 282 -17.15 -12.47 35.46
CA PRO A 282 -18.45 -12.26 36.10
C PRO A 282 -18.40 -11.29 37.30
N GLN A 283 -17.22 -10.89 37.79
CA GLN A 283 -17.08 -10.06 39.00
C GLN A 283 -16.10 -8.90 38.77
N PRO A 284 -16.29 -7.75 39.45
CA PRO A 284 -15.37 -6.61 39.40
C PRO A 284 -13.95 -6.99 39.87
N VAL A 285 -12.96 -6.21 39.44
CA VAL A 285 -11.56 -6.42 39.85
C VAL A 285 -11.43 -6.19 41.37
N PRO A 286 -10.59 -6.95 42.09
CA PRO A 286 -10.29 -6.65 43.50
C PRO A 286 -9.84 -5.19 43.72
N GLY A 287 -10.46 -4.52 44.69
CA GLY A 287 -10.21 -3.10 44.97
C GLY A 287 -10.81 -2.11 43.94
N SER A 288 -11.69 -2.60 43.05
CA SER A 288 -12.54 -1.74 42.21
C SER A 288 -13.40 -0.82 43.09
N LEU A 289 -13.53 0.46 42.71
CA LEU A 289 -14.43 1.40 43.40
C LEU A 289 -15.89 0.93 43.34
N LEU A 290 -16.19 0.02 42.42
CA LEU A 290 -17.53 -0.52 42.25
C LEU A 290 -17.95 -1.42 43.42
N TRP A 291 -17.04 -1.91 44.26
CA TRP A 291 -17.38 -2.78 45.40
C TRP A 291 -18.30 -2.08 46.41
N ASP A 292 -18.08 -0.79 46.64
CA ASP A 292 -18.83 0.03 47.60
C ASP A 292 -20.15 0.57 47.01
N GLU A 293 -20.38 0.36 45.71
CA GLU A 293 -21.52 0.88 44.97
C GLU A 293 -22.52 -0.23 44.61
N LEU A 294 -23.82 0.09 44.74
CA LEU A 294 -24.93 -0.81 44.42
C LEU A 294 -24.77 -2.22 45.02
N GLN A 295 -24.66 -2.31 46.35
CA GLN A 295 -24.51 -3.59 47.07
C GLN A 295 -25.60 -4.60 46.69
N ALA A 296 -26.85 -4.14 46.59
CA ALA A 296 -27.94 -4.89 45.95
C ALA A 296 -27.95 -4.61 44.43
N HIS A 297 -27.66 -5.63 43.63
CA HIS A 297 -27.59 -5.53 42.16
C HIS A 297 -28.23 -6.74 41.48
N ASP A 298 -28.73 -6.54 40.26
CA ASP A 298 -29.35 -7.58 39.43
C ASP A 298 -28.43 -8.04 38.29
N HIS A 299 -27.41 -7.26 37.95
CA HIS A 299 -26.40 -7.61 36.94
C HIS A 299 -25.03 -7.08 37.35
N GLN A 300 -23.99 -7.88 37.06
CA GLN A 300 -22.59 -7.46 37.15
C GLN A 300 -21.73 -8.12 36.08
N ASP A 301 -20.77 -7.38 35.55
CA ASP A 301 -19.70 -7.90 34.72
C ASP A 301 -18.41 -7.08 34.83
N SER A 302 -17.31 -7.69 34.39
CA SER A 302 -16.00 -7.05 34.29
C SER A 302 -15.33 -7.45 33.00
N VAL A 303 -14.69 -6.50 32.36
CA VAL A 303 -14.02 -6.67 31.08
C VAL A 303 -12.59 -6.17 31.22
N ARG A 304 -11.61 -7.00 30.82
CA ARG A 304 -10.19 -6.73 31.04
C ARG A 304 -9.38 -6.83 29.75
N LEU A 305 -8.43 -5.93 29.59
CA LEU A 305 -7.51 -5.89 28.45
C LEU A 305 -6.10 -5.58 28.93
N ARG A 306 -5.13 -6.43 28.62
CA ARG A 306 -3.71 -6.20 28.93
C ARG A 306 -2.97 -5.67 27.71
N LEU A 307 -2.21 -4.60 27.91
CA LEU A 307 -1.32 -3.96 26.94
C LEU A 307 0.13 -4.13 27.39
N GLN A 308 1.02 -4.34 26.42
CA GLN A 308 2.45 -4.48 26.66
C GLN A 308 3.17 -3.12 26.61
N PRO A 309 4.30 -2.97 27.34
CA PRO A 309 5.05 -1.71 27.41
C PRO A 309 5.37 -1.06 26.06
N HIS A 310 5.75 -1.86 25.05
CA HIS A 310 6.14 -1.39 23.72
C HIS A 310 4.97 -0.90 22.88
N GLN A 311 3.73 -1.21 23.29
CA GLN A 311 2.53 -0.81 22.57
C GLN A 311 2.04 0.57 22.98
N LEU A 312 2.55 1.16 24.07
CA LEU A 312 1.94 2.33 24.71
C LEU A 312 2.61 3.64 24.26
N ARG A 313 1.79 4.65 23.94
CA ARG A 313 2.25 6.02 23.60
C ARG A 313 2.73 6.79 24.83
N GLN A 314 2.13 6.53 26.00
CA GLN A 314 2.36 7.27 27.24
C GLN A 314 2.64 6.29 28.40
N ARG A 315 3.19 6.83 29.49
CA ARG A 315 3.48 6.11 30.74
C ARG A 315 2.74 6.77 31.91
N GLY A 316 2.52 6.02 32.98
CA GLY A 316 1.82 6.48 34.19
C GLY A 316 0.30 6.23 34.12
N ALA A 317 -0.29 5.80 35.23
CA ALA A 317 -1.69 5.42 35.28
C ALA A 317 -2.63 6.60 35.00
N HIS A 318 -2.27 7.81 35.48
CA HIS A 318 -3.07 9.00 35.25
C HIS A 318 -3.17 9.37 33.76
N ALA A 319 -2.04 9.45 33.05
CA ALA A 319 -2.00 9.82 31.64
C ALA A 319 -2.72 8.78 30.76
N LEU A 320 -2.50 7.49 31.06
CA LEU A 320 -3.20 6.39 30.39
C LEU A 320 -4.71 6.41 30.65
N MET A 321 -5.16 6.76 31.86
CA MET A 321 -6.58 6.94 32.16
C MET A 321 -7.19 8.10 31.36
N VAL A 322 -6.51 9.24 31.26
CA VAL A 322 -6.95 10.37 30.42
C VAL A 322 -7.13 9.92 28.96
N ALA A 323 -6.13 9.24 28.39
CA ALA A 323 -6.20 8.73 27.03
C ALA A 323 -7.32 7.69 26.83
N LEU A 324 -7.58 6.85 27.84
CA LEU A 324 -8.63 5.84 27.79
C LEU A 324 -10.03 6.46 27.81
N LEU A 325 -10.26 7.45 28.68
CA LEU A 325 -11.53 8.20 28.73
C LEU A 325 -11.78 8.99 27.44
N GLU A 326 -10.73 9.58 26.86
CA GLU A 326 -10.78 10.19 25.54
C GLU A 326 -11.18 9.15 24.47
N GLY A 327 -10.55 7.98 24.51
CA GLY A 327 -10.83 6.86 23.62
C GLY A 327 -12.29 6.45 23.65
N PHE A 328 -12.91 6.35 24.83
CA PHE A 328 -14.34 6.05 24.95
C PHE A 328 -15.24 7.11 24.27
N MET A 329 -14.84 8.38 24.27
CA MET A 329 -15.62 9.46 23.66
C MET A 329 -15.47 9.50 22.13
N GLN A 330 -14.25 9.32 21.64
CA GLN A 330 -13.87 9.47 20.24
C GLN A 330 -14.04 8.19 19.42
N ARG A 331 -13.70 7.02 19.97
CA ARG A 331 -13.65 5.74 19.26
C ARG A 331 -14.83 4.86 19.64
N ARG A 332 -15.95 5.04 18.93
CA ARG A 332 -17.19 4.28 19.16
C ARG A 332 -17.27 3.09 18.22
N PRO A 333 -17.41 1.85 18.74
CA PRO A 333 -17.61 0.70 17.88
C PRO A 333 -18.92 0.86 17.10
N LEU A 334 -18.86 0.70 15.78
CA LEU A 334 -20.00 0.94 14.88
C LEU A 334 -21.21 0.07 15.24
N GLY A 335 -21.00 -1.20 15.56
CA GLY A 335 -22.10 -2.09 15.94
C GLY A 335 -22.74 -1.72 17.28
N VAL A 336 -21.98 -1.24 18.27
CA VAL A 336 -22.55 -0.71 19.53
C VAL A 336 -23.35 0.57 19.27
N THR A 337 -22.84 1.45 18.41
CA THR A 337 -23.56 2.68 18.00
C THR A 337 -24.91 2.32 17.36
N TRP A 338 -24.94 1.31 16.50
CA TRP A 338 -26.17 0.85 15.86
C TRP A 338 -27.17 0.23 16.86
N LEU A 339 -26.70 -0.61 17.79
CA LEU A 339 -27.53 -1.13 18.88
C LEU A 339 -28.12 -0.02 19.75
N MET A 340 -27.34 1.02 20.06
CA MET A 340 -27.83 2.17 20.81
C MET A 340 -28.91 2.94 20.04
N ARG A 341 -28.80 3.06 18.71
CA ARG A 341 -29.86 3.68 17.87
C ARG A 341 -31.16 2.89 17.92
N ILE A 342 -31.10 1.56 17.82
CA ILE A 342 -32.27 0.69 17.95
C ILE A 342 -32.89 0.82 19.33
N ARG A 343 -32.08 0.71 20.39
CA ARG A 343 -32.55 0.89 21.77
C ARG A 343 -33.27 2.22 21.91
N ASN A 344 -32.65 3.32 21.48
CA ASN A 344 -33.22 4.66 21.60
C ASN A 344 -34.55 4.80 20.84
N ALA A 345 -34.68 4.20 19.66
CA ALA A 345 -35.93 4.19 18.91
C ALA A 345 -37.04 3.41 19.64
N LEU A 346 -36.72 2.25 20.22
CA LEU A 346 -37.68 1.42 20.97
C LEU A 346 -38.13 2.07 22.28
N VAL A 347 -37.24 2.79 22.97
CA VAL A 347 -37.53 3.39 24.29
C VAL A 347 -37.98 4.86 24.23
N ALA A 348 -37.94 5.49 23.06
CA ALA A 348 -38.41 6.87 22.83
C ALA A 348 -39.83 7.14 23.39
N PRO A 349 -40.85 6.29 23.17
CA PRO A 349 -42.19 6.53 23.72
C PRO A 349 -42.26 6.39 25.25
N LEU A 350 -41.26 5.73 25.88
CA LEU A 350 -41.22 5.47 27.32
C LEU A 350 -40.52 6.58 28.13
N ARG A 351 -40.08 7.66 27.47
CA ARG A 351 -39.36 8.81 28.07
C ARG A 351 -38.13 8.39 28.91
N LEU A 352 -37.40 7.37 28.46
CA LEU A 352 -36.15 6.92 29.07
C LEU A 352 -34.96 7.75 28.58
N ARG A 353 -33.86 7.80 29.36
CA ARG A 353 -32.68 8.59 28.98
C ARG A 353 -32.03 8.02 27.70
N THR A 354 -31.77 8.87 26.73
CA THR A 354 -31.04 8.50 25.51
C THR A 354 -29.65 9.15 25.51
N SER A 355 -28.62 8.38 25.13
CA SER A 355 -27.24 8.87 25.00
C SER A 355 -26.57 8.13 23.84
N PRO A 356 -25.75 8.81 23.02
CA PRO A 356 -25.07 8.18 21.90
C PRO A 356 -23.92 7.25 22.32
N LEU A 357 -23.43 7.33 23.57
CA LEU A 357 -22.39 6.44 24.11
C LEU A 357 -22.95 5.17 24.77
N GLY A 358 -24.24 5.15 25.15
CA GLY A 358 -24.83 4.05 25.92
C GLY A 358 -24.23 3.88 27.33
N CYS A 359 -24.81 3.00 28.14
CA CYS A 359 -24.13 2.48 29.34
C CYS A 359 -23.01 1.53 28.84
N PRO A 360 -21.82 1.51 29.46
CA PRO A 360 -21.47 1.96 30.81
C PRO A 360 -20.84 3.36 30.97
N VAL A 361 -20.48 4.07 29.89
CA VAL A 361 -19.72 5.34 29.97
C VAL A 361 -20.56 6.59 29.63
N SER A 362 -21.88 6.47 29.55
CA SER A 362 -22.76 7.59 29.16
C SER A 362 -22.66 8.83 30.05
N SER A 363 -22.17 8.70 31.28
CA SER A 363 -21.96 9.85 32.18
C SER A 363 -20.86 10.80 31.71
N LEU A 364 -19.92 10.34 30.86
CA LEU A 364 -18.87 11.19 30.27
C LEU A 364 -19.41 12.33 29.39
N LEU A 365 -20.66 12.22 28.92
CA LEU A 365 -21.36 13.27 28.16
C LEU A 365 -22.37 14.06 29.00
N SER A 366 -22.43 13.85 30.31
CA SER A 366 -23.37 14.57 31.18
C SER A 366 -22.97 16.05 31.29
N PRO A 367 -23.93 16.99 31.25
CA PRO A 367 -23.66 18.41 31.53
C PRO A 367 -23.36 18.69 33.01
N GLN A 368 -23.58 17.72 33.92
CA GLN A 368 -23.26 17.86 35.33
C GLN A 368 -21.74 17.79 35.56
N ARG A 369 -21.15 18.88 36.06
CA ARG A 369 -19.70 19.07 36.24
C ARG A 369 -19.26 19.20 37.71
N GLU A 370 -20.02 18.62 38.64
CA GLU A 370 -19.77 18.75 40.08
C GLU A 370 -18.42 18.13 40.51
N ARG A 371 -17.99 17.07 39.83
CA ARG A 371 -16.68 16.42 40.02
C ARG A 371 -16.08 16.08 38.67
N LEU A 372 -14.84 16.51 38.45
CA LEU A 372 -14.13 16.33 37.19
C LEU A 372 -12.79 15.60 37.41
N PHE A 373 -12.57 14.54 36.66
CA PHE A 373 -11.26 13.92 36.52
C PHE A 373 -10.43 14.70 35.50
N ALA A 374 -9.16 14.97 35.85
CA ALA A 374 -8.24 15.78 35.04
C ALA A 374 -8.83 17.13 34.58
N GLY A 375 -9.75 17.71 35.37
CA GLY A 375 -10.44 18.96 35.05
C GLY A 375 -11.37 18.91 33.83
N ARG A 376 -11.63 17.72 33.27
CA ARG A 376 -12.34 17.57 31.99
C ARG A 376 -13.48 16.57 32.00
N PHE A 377 -13.29 15.39 32.59
CA PHE A 377 -14.25 14.29 32.48
C PHE A 377 -15.17 14.21 33.70
N PRO A 378 -16.50 14.28 33.55
CA PRO A 378 -17.42 14.18 34.68
C PRO A 378 -17.44 12.76 35.28
N VAL A 379 -17.15 12.66 36.58
CA VAL A 379 -17.05 11.41 37.33
C VAL A 379 -17.83 11.49 38.64
N LEU A 380 -18.30 10.35 39.17
CA LEU A 380 -18.96 10.28 40.49
C LEU A 380 -17.93 10.16 41.62
N GLY A 381 -16.82 9.48 41.34
CA GLY A 381 -15.70 9.28 42.24
C GLY A 381 -14.42 8.94 41.48
N GLN A 382 -13.28 9.10 42.15
CA GLN A 382 -11.98 8.77 41.59
C GLN A 382 -11.07 8.26 42.71
N ALA A 383 -10.15 7.36 42.38
CA ALA A 383 -9.11 6.91 43.30
C ALA A 383 -7.76 6.88 42.60
N HIS A 384 -6.79 7.50 43.27
CA HIS A 384 -5.39 7.59 42.87
C HIS A 384 -4.52 7.31 44.10
N PRO A 385 -4.10 6.06 44.33
CA PRO A 385 -3.10 5.77 45.35
C PRO A 385 -1.80 6.54 45.05
N ALA A 386 -1.06 6.89 46.09
CA ALA A 386 0.03 7.89 46.10
C ALA A 386 1.24 7.66 45.17
N HIS A 387 1.22 6.67 44.26
CA HIS A 387 2.38 6.27 43.43
C HIS A 387 2.09 6.20 41.91
N ASP A 388 0.98 6.75 41.41
CA ASP A 388 0.63 6.80 39.96
C ASP A 388 0.66 5.44 39.21
N ARG A 389 0.62 4.33 39.96
CA ARG A 389 0.56 2.96 39.41
C ARG A 389 -0.86 2.45 39.22
N ARG A 390 -1.85 3.14 39.80
CA ARG A 390 -3.27 2.79 39.70
C ARG A 390 -4.11 4.05 39.58
N ALA A 391 -5.03 4.06 38.64
CA ALA A 391 -6.04 5.10 38.49
C ALA A 391 -7.40 4.44 38.27
N GLN A 392 -8.41 4.88 39.01
CA GLN A 392 -9.78 4.38 38.87
C GLN A 392 -10.75 5.54 38.85
N VAL A 393 -11.74 5.49 37.96
CA VAL A 393 -12.83 6.45 37.91
C VAL A 393 -14.18 5.74 37.95
N LEU A 394 -15.05 6.25 38.81
CA LEU A 394 -16.42 5.80 38.94
C LEU A 394 -17.32 6.66 38.06
N LEU A 395 -18.04 5.99 37.17
CA LEU A 395 -19.01 6.53 36.25
C LEU A 395 -20.39 5.96 36.59
N GLY A 396 -21.45 6.63 36.16
CA GLY A 396 -22.79 6.13 36.39
C GLY A 396 -23.87 7.11 35.97
N ALA A 397 -25.05 6.58 35.69
CA ALA A 397 -26.24 7.40 35.53
C ALA A 397 -27.48 6.65 36.05
N ASP A 398 -28.41 7.44 36.55
CA ASP A 398 -29.68 6.95 37.08
C ASP A 398 -30.77 7.17 36.04
N ASP A 399 -31.63 6.16 35.85
CA ASP A 399 -32.80 6.23 35.00
C ASP A 399 -34.03 5.68 35.77
N ARG A 400 -35.22 5.80 35.18
CA ARG A 400 -36.50 5.37 35.77
C ARG A 400 -36.58 3.88 36.01
N HIS A 401 -35.93 3.08 35.17
CA HIS A 401 -36.03 1.62 35.18
C HIS A 401 -34.81 0.92 35.78
N LEU A 402 -33.64 1.58 35.75
CA LEU A 402 -32.40 1.05 36.29
C LEU A 402 -31.48 2.16 36.81
N VAL A 403 -30.61 1.77 37.73
CA VAL A 403 -29.47 2.56 38.20
C VAL A 403 -28.22 1.78 37.81
N PHE A 404 -27.30 2.39 37.08
CA PHE A 404 -26.04 1.74 36.73
C PHE A 404 -24.85 2.51 37.26
N ARG A 405 -23.82 1.76 37.65
CA ARG A 405 -22.50 2.24 38.04
C ARG A 405 -21.46 1.45 37.27
N SER A 406 -20.40 2.13 36.88
CA SER A 406 -19.30 1.52 36.15
C SER A 406 -17.97 2.07 36.62
N CYS A 407 -16.98 1.21 36.77
CA CYS A 407 -15.63 1.61 37.16
C CYS A 407 -14.69 1.36 35.99
N VAL A 408 -13.98 2.39 35.55
CA VAL A 408 -12.88 2.26 34.59
C VAL A 408 -11.58 2.27 35.38
N GLY A 409 -10.74 1.25 35.20
CA GLY A 409 -9.48 1.10 35.90
C GLY A 409 -8.29 1.01 34.95
N VAL A 410 -7.17 1.60 35.37
CA VAL A 410 -5.84 1.43 34.78
C VAL A 410 -4.89 1.01 35.89
N ASP A 411 -4.28 -0.16 35.74
CA ASP A 411 -3.29 -0.72 36.65
C ASP A 411 -1.96 -0.96 35.91
N VAL A 412 -0.88 -0.34 36.39
CA VAL A 412 0.47 -0.44 35.82
C VAL A 412 1.30 -1.43 36.65
N ALA A 413 1.60 -2.58 36.06
CA ALA A 413 2.41 -3.64 36.67
C ALA A 413 3.90 -3.26 36.73
N GLU A 414 4.69 -4.02 37.49
CA GLU A 414 6.12 -3.77 37.69
C GLU A 414 6.94 -3.96 36.40
N ASP A 415 6.51 -4.89 35.55
CA ASP A 415 7.06 -5.10 34.21
C ASP A 415 6.69 -3.99 33.21
N GLY A 416 5.97 -2.96 33.67
CA GLY A 416 5.49 -1.84 32.85
C GLY A 416 4.30 -2.20 31.94
N SER A 417 3.78 -3.43 32.01
CA SER A 417 2.55 -3.79 31.33
C SER A 417 1.34 -3.15 32.02
N VAL A 418 0.27 -2.94 31.25
CA VAL A 418 -0.90 -2.20 31.72
C VAL A 418 -2.13 -3.07 31.60
N GLU A 419 -2.85 -3.24 32.69
CA GLU A 419 -4.17 -3.86 32.71
C GLU A 419 -5.24 -2.78 32.77
N LEU A 420 -6.11 -2.79 31.75
CA LEU A 420 -7.27 -1.93 31.65
C LEU A 420 -8.50 -2.73 32.07
N SER A 421 -9.38 -2.12 32.86
CA SER A 421 -10.64 -2.73 33.29
C SER A 421 -11.83 -1.82 33.05
N LEU A 422 -12.96 -2.45 32.73
CA LEU A 422 -14.27 -1.84 32.67
C LEU A 422 -15.24 -2.75 33.43
N ASP A 423 -15.57 -2.35 34.65
CA ASP A 423 -16.50 -3.04 35.53
C ASP A 423 -17.87 -2.36 35.47
N THR A 424 -18.96 -3.14 35.49
CA THR A 424 -20.33 -2.60 35.48
C THR A 424 -21.22 -3.32 36.49
N ARG A 425 -22.03 -2.55 37.22
CA ARG A 425 -23.12 -3.02 38.09
C ARG A 425 -24.41 -2.30 37.76
N VAL A 426 -25.52 -3.05 37.78
CA VAL A 426 -26.85 -2.51 37.52
C VAL A 426 -27.85 -3.00 38.57
N ALA A 427 -28.62 -2.07 39.13
CA ALA A 427 -29.76 -2.35 39.99
C ALA A 427 -31.06 -1.92 39.28
N CYS A 428 -32.02 -2.82 39.16
CA CYS A 428 -33.31 -2.59 38.51
C CYS A 428 -34.30 -1.97 39.49
N ARG A 429 -34.95 -0.88 39.11
CA ARG A 429 -35.93 -0.19 39.97
C ARG A 429 -37.33 -0.80 39.89
N ASN A 430 -37.64 -1.49 38.79
CA ASN A 430 -38.96 -2.04 38.51
C ASN A 430 -38.89 -3.29 37.63
N TRP A 431 -40.04 -3.94 37.42
CA TRP A 431 -40.14 -5.17 36.61
C TRP A 431 -39.70 -4.96 35.16
N PHE A 432 -40.01 -3.80 34.56
CA PHE A 432 -39.54 -3.46 33.21
C PHE A 432 -38.00 -3.44 33.14
N GLY A 433 -37.33 -2.86 34.14
CA GLY A 433 -35.88 -2.88 34.26
C GLY A 433 -35.31 -4.30 34.35
N ARG A 434 -35.95 -5.18 35.11
CA ARG A 434 -35.53 -6.60 35.23
C ARG A 434 -35.65 -7.34 33.89
N LEU A 435 -36.77 -7.18 33.19
CA LEU A 435 -36.97 -7.78 31.87
C LEU A 435 -35.96 -7.23 30.84
N TYR A 436 -35.75 -5.92 30.84
CA TYR A 436 -34.76 -5.26 30.00
C TYR A 436 -33.36 -5.83 30.23
N MET A 437 -32.92 -5.90 31.50
CA MET A 437 -31.60 -6.44 31.84
C MET A 437 -31.46 -7.92 31.47
N ALA A 438 -32.50 -8.74 31.66
CA ALA A 438 -32.49 -10.14 31.25
C ALA A 438 -32.24 -10.31 29.73
N LEU A 439 -32.81 -9.43 28.91
CA LEU A 439 -32.63 -9.45 27.45
C LEU A 439 -31.23 -9.01 27.02
N ILE A 440 -30.65 -8.00 27.68
CA ILE A 440 -29.40 -7.38 27.23
C ILE A 440 -28.14 -7.91 27.92
N ALA A 441 -28.24 -8.51 29.11
CA ALA A 441 -27.10 -8.86 29.97
C ALA A 441 -26.03 -9.68 29.23
N ARG A 442 -26.46 -10.68 28.46
CA ARG A 442 -25.56 -11.53 27.68
C ARG A 442 -24.83 -10.75 26.58
N GLY A 443 -25.56 -9.93 25.83
CA GLY A 443 -24.98 -9.07 24.79
C GLY A 443 -24.07 -7.98 25.38
N HIS A 444 -24.42 -7.46 26.55
CA HIS A 444 -23.60 -6.48 27.27
C HIS A 444 -22.24 -7.07 27.64
N ARG A 445 -22.24 -8.21 28.32
CA ARG A 445 -21.02 -8.89 28.81
C ARG A 445 -20.10 -9.36 27.69
N HIS A 446 -20.66 -9.91 26.60
CA HIS A 446 -19.88 -10.57 25.56
C HIS A 446 -19.59 -9.70 24.33
N TYR A 447 -20.31 -8.60 24.14
CA TYR A 447 -20.15 -7.75 22.97
C TYR A 447 -19.96 -6.28 23.32
N ILE A 448 -20.89 -5.66 24.05
CA ILE A 448 -20.88 -4.20 24.25
C ILE A 448 -19.66 -3.77 25.07
N ALA A 449 -19.51 -4.27 26.30
CA ALA A 449 -18.40 -3.86 27.17
C ALA A 449 -17.03 -4.24 26.59
N PRO A 450 -16.81 -5.45 26.02
CA PRO A 450 -15.57 -5.77 25.33
C PRO A 450 -15.25 -4.89 24.13
N ALA A 451 -16.23 -4.61 23.27
CA ALA A 451 -16.02 -3.76 22.10
C ALA A 451 -15.69 -2.32 22.51
N MET A 452 -16.35 -1.78 23.53
CA MET A 452 -16.10 -0.43 24.02
C MET A 452 -14.71 -0.31 24.63
N LEU A 453 -14.30 -1.24 25.51
CA LEU A 453 -12.95 -1.21 26.09
C LEU A 453 -11.87 -1.36 25.01
N ARG A 454 -12.08 -2.25 24.04
CA ARG A 454 -11.14 -2.45 22.92
C ARG A 454 -10.99 -1.19 22.09
N ALA A 455 -12.09 -0.57 21.68
CA ALA A 455 -12.05 0.63 20.85
C ALA A 455 -11.40 1.82 21.59
N ALA A 456 -11.67 1.97 22.90
CA ALA A 456 -11.05 3.00 23.71
C ALA A 456 -9.54 2.78 23.89
N ALA A 457 -9.12 1.52 24.10
CA ALA A 457 -7.72 1.16 24.28
C ALA A 457 -6.83 1.45 23.06
N GLU A 458 -7.39 1.56 21.86
CA GLU A 458 -6.64 1.97 20.67
C GLU A 458 -6.05 3.39 20.81
N ALA A 459 -6.66 4.27 21.61
CA ALA A 459 -6.14 5.61 21.86
C ALA A 459 -4.82 5.60 22.67
N LEU A 460 -4.50 4.48 23.33
CA LEU A 460 -3.29 4.33 24.13
C LEU A 460 -2.11 3.82 23.29
N LEU A 461 -2.36 3.39 22.05
CA LEU A 461 -1.34 2.73 21.24
C LEU A 461 -0.35 3.72 20.64
N ALA A 462 0.93 3.35 20.64
CA ALA A 462 1.97 4.07 19.93
C ALA A 462 1.70 4.03 18.41
N PRO A 463 1.90 5.14 17.69
CA PRO A 463 1.78 5.14 16.24
C PRO A 463 2.88 4.24 15.65
N VAL A 464 2.49 3.40 14.68
CA VAL A 464 3.43 2.55 13.92
C VAL A 464 4.03 3.31 12.73
N PHE A 465 3.39 4.42 12.32
CA PHE A 465 3.90 5.32 11.30
C PHE A 465 4.51 6.55 11.95
N ASP A 466 5.61 7.03 11.39
CA ASP A 466 6.08 8.38 11.64
C ASP A 466 5.08 9.35 10.98
N GLU A 467 4.43 10.22 11.75
CA GLU A 467 3.33 11.09 11.28
C GLU A 467 3.76 11.99 10.09
N THR A 468 5.07 12.18 9.90
CA THR A 468 5.71 12.86 8.76
C THR A 468 5.43 12.22 7.39
N THR A 469 5.21 10.89 7.32
CA THR A 469 5.01 10.20 6.03
C THR A 469 3.59 10.29 5.48
N VAL A 470 2.58 10.52 6.33
CA VAL A 470 1.17 10.57 5.90
C VAL A 470 0.72 12.00 5.59
N ASP A 471 1.24 13.00 6.31
CA ASP A 471 0.82 14.39 6.13
C ASP A 471 1.29 14.97 4.77
N GLN A 472 2.45 14.54 4.28
CA GLN A 472 2.94 14.93 2.95
C GLN A 472 2.04 14.40 1.81
N ALA A 473 1.43 13.22 1.97
CA ALA A 473 0.50 12.67 0.99
C ALA A 473 -0.88 13.39 1.01
N ALA A 474 -1.30 13.91 2.16
CA ALA A 474 -2.57 14.62 2.31
C ALA A 474 -2.48 16.10 1.89
N LEU A 475 -1.35 16.78 2.17
CA LEU A 475 -1.14 18.19 1.85
C LEU A 475 -0.76 18.45 0.38
N GLY A 476 -0.19 17.47 -0.33
CA GLY A 476 0.10 17.58 -1.77
C GLY A 476 -1.12 17.54 -2.70
N SER A 477 -2.30 17.17 -2.20
CA SER A 477 -3.53 17.09 -3.01
C SER A 477 -4.34 18.40 -3.06
N ALA A 478 -4.00 19.41 -2.25
CA ALA A 478 -4.83 20.60 -2.08
C ALA A 478 -4.32 21.87 -2.78
N ALA A 479 -3.16 21.83 -3.44
CA ALA A 479 -2.57 23.02 -4.08
C ALA A 479 -2.21 22.74 -5.53
N SER A 480 -3.16 22.95 -6.45
CA SER A 480 -2.99 23.58 -7.78
C SER A 480 -4.11 23.16 -8.76
N GLN A 481 -5.23 23.88 -8.71
CA GLN A 481 -6.02 24.12 -9.92
C GLN A 481 -5.94 25.62 -10.20
N PRO A 482 -5.23 26.08 -11.24
CA PRO A 482 -5.41 27.44 -11.72
C PRO A 482 -6.70 27.50 -12.56
N ARG A 483 -7.42 28.61 -12.40
CA ARG A 483 -8.53 29.04 -13.26
C ARG A 483 -8.08 29.28 -14.69
#